data_AF-A0A1J5VS36-F1
#
_entry.id   AF-A0A1J5VS36-F1
#
_cell.length_a   1.000
_cell.length_b   1.000
_cell.length_c   1.000
_cell.angle_alpha   90.00
_cell.angle_beta   90.00
_cell.angle_gamma   90.00
#
_symmetry.space_group_name_H-M   'P 1'
#
loop_
_entity.id
_entity.type
_entity.pdbx_description
1 polymer ?
#
loop_
_entity_poly.entity_id
_entity_poly.type
_entity_poly.pdbx_seq_one_letter_code
_entity_poly.pdbx_strand_id
1 'polypeptide(L)'
;MIAGLEVHELAVHRDNRGWFKENWAGQKLVPVQQNVSFNARRGATRGMHAEPWDKWVSVASGRVFGAWVDMREGSATFGETFSCEIGPETAVFVPRGVANGFQALEDDTTYIYLVNERYQPGARYAYCSYREVEWPLEPTELSQADLTHPMLVDATPVPQRKILVTGANGQLGRALQELYGPQEAEFCTRDELDITKLEGVDWSQYWAVVNCAAYNDVNGAEDDPAGAWRVNAEAPAQLARAANEHDLVLVHVSSDYIFDGTQEVHTEEELPSPLSRYGASKAAGETAAQVARRHYVVRTSWVFGDGANFMATMRQLAEADKEPRVVKDQRGRPTAAEDLAKGIRHLLTNEAEYGVYNITSDGDSVGRDEIAMAVFIGMGKDPSQVHPVTSKEYGDKAPRPAESTLALDKMKATGFAPMNWRAALALYLG
;
A
#
# COMPACT_ATOMS: atom_id res chain seq x y z
N MET A 1 16.60 -20.63 -11.48
CA MET A 1 15.13 -20.56 -11.67
C MET A 1 14.72 -19.13 -11.33
N ILE A 2 14.00 -18.46 -12.22
CA ILE A 2 13.60 -17.05 -12.07
C ILE A 2 12.74 -16.88 -10.82
N ALA A 3 13.05 -15.88 -9.98
CA ALA A 3 12.34 -15.68 -8.72
C ALA A 3 10.83 -15.43 -8.93
N GLY A 4 9.99 -16.26 -8.32
CA GLY A 4 8.52 -16.18 -8.37
C GLY A 4 7.86 -16.82 -9.59
N LEU A 5 8.63 -17.32 -10.57
CA LEU A 5 8.08 -18.07 -11.69
C LEU A 5 7.74 -19.50 -11.24
N GLU A 6 6.51 -19.95 -11.52
CA GLU A 6 5.99 -21.22 -11.02
C GLU A 6 5.42 -22.06 -12.16
N VAL A 7 5.79 -23.34 -12.22
CA VAL A 7 5.22 -24.33 -13.15
C VAL A 7 4.21 -25.17 -12.40
N HIS A 8 3.02 -25.32 -12.97
CA HIS A 8 1.91 -26.04 -12.37
C HIS A 8 1.48 -27.20 -13.28
N GLU A 9 1.30 -28.36 -12.65
CA GLU A 9 0.65 -29.51 -13.28
C GLU A 9 -0.87 -29.40 -13.12
N LEU A 10 -1.59 -29.53 -14.23
CA LEU A 10 -3.04 -29.46 -14.32
C LEU A 10 -3.63 -30.86 -14.55
N ALA A 11 -4.77 -31.14 -13.91
CA ALA A 11 -5.53 -32.35 -14.19
C ALA A 11 -6.18 -32.26 -15.58
N VAL A 12 -5.84 -33.21 -16.46
CA VAL A 12 -6.43 -33.35 -17.80
C VAL A 12 -7.22 -34.65 -17.87
N HIS A 13 -8.54 -34.53 -17.94
CA HIS A 13 -9.45 -35.67 -18.01
C HIS A 13 -9.74 -36.00 -19.47
N ARG A 14 -9.43 -37.23 -19.90
CA ARG A 14 -9.61 -37.68 -21.28
C ARG A 14 -10.81 -38.63 -21.41
N ASP A 15 -11.57 -38.48 -22.47
CA ASP A 15 -12.65 -39.39 -22.86
C ASP A 15 -12.75 -39.52 -24.39
N ASN A 16 -13.80 -40.19 -24.89
CA ASN A 16 -14.01 -40.38 -26.33
C ASN A 16 -14.36 -39.09 -27.11
N ARG A 17 -14.58 -37.95 -26.42
CA ARG A 17 -14.85 -36.63 -27.00
C ARG A 17 -13.60 -35.75 -27.04
N GLY A 18 -12.49 -36.18 -26.42
CA GLY A 18 -11.25 -35.42 -26.35
C GLY A 18 -10.75 -35.32 -24.91
N TRP A 19 -10.49 -34.09 -24.45
CA TRP A 19 -10.05 -33.85 -23.07
C TRP A 19 -10.67 -32.57 -22.49
N PHE A 20 -10.81 -32.56 -21.16
CA PHE A 20 -11.28 -31.43 -20.36
C PHE A 20 -10.23 -31.09 -19.30
N LYS A 21 -10.04 -29.79 -19.04
CA LYS A 21 -9.23 -29.29 -17.93
C LYS A 21 -9.83 -28.03 -17.33
N GLU A 22 -9.61 -27.85 -16.04
CA GLU A 22 -9.78 -26.56 -15.39
C GLU A 22 -8.51 -25.75 -15.57
N ASN A 23 -8.51 -24.84 -16.55
CA ASN A 23 -7.30 -24.12 -16.89
C ASN A 23 -6.86 -23.12 -15.81
N TRP A 24 -7.83 -22.54 -15.10
CA TRP A 24 -7.63 -21.65 -13.96
C TRP A 24 -8.86 -21.73 -13.04
N ALA A 25 -8.64 -21.78 -11.73
CA ALA A 25 -9.66 -21.98 -10.71
C ALA A 25 -9.36 -21.20 -9.41
N GLY A 26 -8.73 -20.03 -9.52
CA GLY A 26 -8.38 -19.21 -8.35
C GLY A 26 -6.95 -19.40 -7.83
N GLN A 27 -6.02 -19.80 -8.71
CA GLN A 27 -4.58 -19.76 -8.40
C GLN A 27 -4.09 -18.30 -8.19
N LYS A 28 -2.77 -18.07 -8.07
CA LYS A 28 -2.06 -16.82 -7.71
C LYS A 28 -2.23 -15.64 -8.71
N LEU A 29 -3.37 -15.53 -9.36
CA LEU A 29 -3.72 -14.47 -10.30
C LEU A 29 -5.23 -14.20 -10.19
N VAL A 30 -5.63 -12.95 -10.01
CA VAL A 30 -7.03 -12.53 -10.20
C VAL A 30 -7.15 -11.93 -11.61
N PRO A 31 -7.69 -12.68 -12.59
CA PRO A 31 -7.65 -12.27 -13.97
C PRO A 31 -8.69 -11.18 -14.27
N VAL A 32 -8.26 -10.16 -15.01
CA VAL A 32 -9.14 -9.08 -15.54
C VAL A 32 -9.31 -9.16 -17.06
N GLN A 33 -8.49 -9.98 -17.73
CA GLN A 33 -8.51 -10.20 -19.17
C GLN A 33 -7.98 -11.60 -19.50
N GLN A 34 -8.59 -12.22 -20.52
CA GLN A 34 -8.13 -13.46 -21.13
C GLN A 34 -7.70 -13.20 -22.57
N ASN A 35 -6.58 -13.81 -22.96
CA ASN A 35 -5.99 -13.66 -24.27
C ASN A 35 -5.82 -15.04 -24.92
N VAL A 36 -6.01 -15.08 -26.24
CA VAL A 36 -5.89 -16.29 -27.05
C VAL A 36 -5.04 -15.97 -28.27
N SER A 37 -4.04 -16.79 -28.53
CA SER A 37 -3.23 -16.77 -29.74
C SER A 37 -3.34 -18.12 -30.45
N PHE A 38 -3.87 -18.10 -31.66
CA PHE A 38 -3.82 -19.24 -32.57
C PHE A 38 -2.54 -19.19 -33.41
N ASN A 39 -1.84 -20.31 -33.51
CA ASN A 39 -0.60 -20.45 -34.28
C ASN A 39 -0.78 -21.59 -35.27
N ALA A 40 -0.92 -21.24 -36.55
CA ALA A 40 -1.27 -22.19 -37.61
C ALA A 40 -0.15 -23.15 -37.99
N ARG A 41 1.12 -22.82 -37.67
CA ARG A 41 2.29 -23.57 -38.09
C ARG A 41 3.25 -23.81 -36.94
N ARG A 42 3.79 -25.03 -36.90
CA ARG A 42 4.94 -25.40 -36.07
C ARG A 42 6.14 -24.49 -36.38
N GLY A 43 6.83 -24.06 -35.33
CA GLY A 43 7.96 -23.14 -35.40
C GLY A 43 7.57 -21.67 -35.33
N ALA A 44 6.28 -21.33 -35.35
CA ALA A 44 5.84 -19.96 -35.14
C ALA A 44 6.27 -19.48 -33.75
N THR A 45 7.03 -18.39 -33.69
CA THR A 45 7.64 -17.86 -32.47
C THR A 45 7.12 -16.47 -32.19
N ARG A 46 6.73 -16.22 -30.93
CA ARG A 46 6.48 -14.87 -30.41
C ARG A 46 7.65 -14.44 -29.52
N GLY A 47 8.10 -13.20 -29.70
CA GLY A 47 9.27 -12.66 -29.02
C GLY A 47 9.12 -12.50 -27.51
N MET A 48 10.13 -11.89 -26.90
CA MET A 48 10.24 -11.77 -25.44
C MET A 48 9.70 -10.41 -24.98
N HIS A 49 8.54 -10.43 -24.31
CA HIS A 49 7.90 -9.22 -23.81
C HIS A 49 7.79 -9.29 -22.29
N ALA A 50 8.29 -8.26 -21.59
CA ALA A 50 8.24 -8.10 -20.14
C ALA A 50 7.16 -7.06 -19.81
N GLU A 51 5.91 -7.50 -19.85
CA GLU A 51 4.78 -6.65 -19.52
C GLU A 51 4.64 -6.42 -18.01
N PRO A 52 4.07 -5.28 -17.59
CA PRO A 52 3.99 -4.88 -16.19
C PRO A 52 2.89 -5.62 -15.42
N TRP A 53 2.46 -6.81 -15.84
CA TRP A 53 1.43 -7.59 -15.17
C TRP A 53 1.80 -9.06 -15.09
N ASP A 54 1.19 -9.76 -14.14
CA ASP A 54 1.36 -11.19 -14.00
C ASP A 54 0.57 -11.94 -15.07
N LYS A 55 1.05 -13.12 -15.47
CA LYS A 55 0.39 -13.98 -16.44
C LYS A 55 0.16 -15.37 -15.89
N TRP A 56 -0.99 -15.95 -16.22
CA TRP A 56 -1.22 -17.39 -16.12
C TRP A 56 -1.27 -17.98 -17.52
N VAL A 57 -0.19 -18.64 -17.91
CA VAL A 57 0.04 -19.18 -19.25
C VAL A 57 -0.36 -20.65 -19.32
N SER A 58 -1.04 -21.06 -20.39
CA SER A 58 -1.26 -22.46 -20.73
C SER A 58 -1.59 -22.63 -22.22
N VAL A 59 -1.96 -23.82 -22.66
CA VAL A 59 -2.41 -24.11 -24.03
C VAL A 59 -3.83 -24.70 -24.03
N ALA A 60 -4.66 -24.25 -24.96
CA ALA A 60 -5.97 -24.85 -25.22
C ALA A 60 -5.90 -26.02 -26.22
N SER A 61 -4.90 -26.05 -27.11
CA SER A 61 -4.60 -27.14 -28.04
C SER A 61 -3.12 -27.12 -28.43
N GLY A 62 -2.58 -28.28 -28.80
CA GLY A 62 -1.18 -28.43 -29.23
C GLY A 62 -0.18 -28.35 -28.07
N ARG A 63 1.07 -28.03 -28.41
CA ARG A 63 2.17 -27.85 -27.45
C ARG A 63 3.01 -26.64 -27.82
N VAL A 64 3.55 -25.96 -26.81
CA VAL A 64 4.53 -24.88 -27.01
C VAL A 64 5.80 -25.14 -26.21
N PHE A 65 6.91 -24.58 -26.68
CA PHE A 65 8.08 -24.32 -25.85
C PHE A 65 7.92 -22.90 -25.29
N GLY A 66 7.66 -22.78 -23.99
CA GLY A 66 7.63 -21.50 -23.28
C GLY A 66 9.02 -21.13 -22.80
N ALA A 67 9.36 -19.84 -22.91
CA ALA A 67 10.64 -19.31 -22.48
C ALA A 67 10.48 -17.97 -21.77
N TRP A 68 11.33 -17.73 -20.77
CA TRP A 68 11.29 -16.57 -19.92
C TRP A 68 12.68 -16.02 -19.61
N VAL A 69 12.78 -14.69 -19.48
CA VAL A 69 13.99 -13.96 -19.08
C VAL A 69 13.63 -12.95 -18.00
N ASP A 70 14.32 -12.95 -16.87
CA ASP A 70 14.06 -11.95 -15.83
C ASP A 70 14.58 -10.57 -16.24
N MET A 71 13.69 -9.60 -16.43
CA MET A 71 14.05 -8.22 -16.80
C MET A 71 13.83 -7.22 -15.66
N ARG A 72 13.56 -7.68 -14.43
CA ARG A 72 13.22 -6.79 -13.31
C ARG A 72 14.46 -6.13 -12.72
N GLU A 73 14.49 -4.80 -12.71
CA GLU A 73 15.57 -4.01 -12.12
C GLU A 73 15.79 -4.41 -10.65
N GLY A 74 17.06 -4.61 -10.26
CA GLY A 74 17.43 -4.99 -8.89
C GLY A 74 17.09 -6.44 -8.50
N SER A 75 16.49 -7.24 -9.39
CA SER A 75 16.22 -8.65 -9.12
C SER A 75 17.51 -9.44 -8.89
N ALA A 76 17.53 -10.27 -7.86
CA ALA A 76 18.63 -11.22 -7.61
C ALA A 76 18.78 -12.27 -8.73
N THR A 77 17.75 -12.45 -9.55
CA THR A 77 17.75 -13.34 -10.71
C THR A 77 17.71 -12.57 -12.04
N PHE A 78 18.05 -11.28 -12.07
CA PHE A 78 18.07 -10.51 -13.31
C PHE A 78 18.92 -11.19 -14.40
N GLY A 79 18.35 -11.35 -15.59
CA GLY A 79 18.95 -12.02 -16.74
C GLY A 79 18.97 -13.54 -16.70
N GLU A 80 18.53 -14.16 -15.59
CA GLU A 80 18.29 -15.60 -15.57
C GLU A 80 17.21 -15.98 -16.58
N THR A 81 17.42 -17.11 -17.26
CA THR A 81 16.46 -17.67 -18.20
C THR A 81 15.82 -18.93 -17.65
N PHE A 82 14.60 -19.21 -18.09
CA PHE A 82 13.92 -20.46 -17.82
C PHE A 82 13.10 -20.87 -19.04
N SER A 83 12.99 -22.16 -19.32
CA SER A 83 12.15 -22.67 -20.39
C SER A 83 11.59 -24.05 -20.05
N CYS A 84 10.43 -24.37 -20.63
CA CYS A 84 9.82 -25.69 -20.52
C CYS A 84 8.83 -25.92 -21.66
N GLU A 85 8.54 -27.19 -21.95
CA GLU A 85 7.39 -27.53 -22.79
C GLU A 85 6.08 -27.38 -22.01
N ILE A 86 5.07 -26.79 -22.67
CA ILE A 86 3.74 -26.61 -22.12
C ILE A 86 2.76 -27.39 -23.01
N GLY A 87 2.21 -28.47 -22.46
CA GLY A 87 1.06 -29.19 -22.98
C GLY A 87 -0.23 -28.83 -22.24
N PRO A 88 -1.36 -29.47 -22.58
CA PRO A 88 -2.64 -29.27 -21.89
C PRO A 88 -2.55 -29.41 -20.37
N GLU A 89 -1.66 -30.28 -19.89
CA GLU A 89 -1.36 -30.58 -18.49
C GLU A 89 -0.44 -29.58 -17.79
N THR A 90 0.08 -28.57 -18.50
CA THR A 90 1.01 -27.61 -17.92
C THR A 90 0.41 -26.21 -17.94
N ALA A 91 0.58 -25.49 -16.83
CA ALA A 91 0.43 -24.04 -16.79
C ALA A 91 1.64 -23.40 -16.12
N VAL A 92 1.88 -22.14 -16.43
CA VAL A 92 3.00 -21.38 -15.86
C VAL A 92 2.48 -20.05 -15.34
N PHE A 93 2.74 -19.76 -14.08
CA PHE A 93 2.59 -18.43 -13.53
C PHE A 93 3.87 -17.63 -13.83
N VAL A 94 3.69 -16.51 -14.53
CA VAL A 94 4.77 -15.63 -14.97
C VAL A 94 4.64 -14.32 -14.20
N PRO A 95 5.58 -13.97 -13.31
CA PRO A 95 5.56 -12.71 -12.61
C PRO A 95 5.69 -11.52 -13.56
N ARG A 96 5.08 -10.40 -13.19
CA ARG A 96 5.25 -9.12 -13.87
C ARG A 96 6.71 -8.79 -14.09
N GLY A 97 7.00 -8.23 -15.26
CA GLY A 97 8.35 -7.84 -15.67
C GLY A 97 9.32 -9.00 -15.96
N VAL A 98 8.87 -10.24 -15.89
CA VAL A 98 9.58 -11.37 -16.52
C VAL A 98 9.17 -11.43 -17.98
N ALA A 99 10.15 -11.33 -18.88
CA ALA A 99 9.89 -11.41 -20.30
C ALA A 99 9.35 -12.80 -20.64
N ASN A 100 8.24 -12.88 -21.37
CA ASN A 100 7.58 -14.11 -21.79
C ASN A 100 7.61 -14.22 -23.31
N GLY A 101 8.04 -15.36 -23.82
CA GLY A 101 7.95 -15.74 -25.22
C GLY A 101 7.59 -17.23 -25.37
N PHE A 102 7.16 -17.62 -26.56
CA PHE A 102 6.90 -19.04 -26.84
C PHE A 102 7.09 -19.39 -28.31
N GLN A 103 7.32 -20.67 -28.57
CA GLN A 103 7.35 -21.27 -29.91
C GLN A 103 6.36 -22.42 -30.01
N ALA A 104 5.51 -22.42 -31.03
CA ALA A 104 4.61 -23.54 -31.32
C ALA A 104 5.41 -24.79 -31.73
N LEU A 105 5.19 -25.92 -31.04
CA LEU A 105 5.85 -27.19 -31.33
C LEU A 105 5.05 -28.08 -32.27
N GLU A 106 3.78 -27.73 -32.49
CA GLU A 106 2.81 -28.42 -33.33
C GLU A 106 2.02 -27.40 -34.17
N ASP A 107 1.49 -27.85 -35.31
CA ASP A 107 0.50 -27.07 -36.07
C ASP A 107 -0.79 -26.89 -35.25
N ASP A 108 -1.58 -25.87 -35.59
CA ASP A 108 -2.86 -25.57 -34.95
C ASP A 108 -2.81 -25.45 -33.40
N THR A 109 -1.71 -24.88 -32.91
CA THR A 109 -1.47 -24.69 -31.46
C THR A 109 -2.16 -23.42 -30.97
N THR A 110 -3.00 -23.56 -29.95
CA THR A 110 -3.71 -22.44 -29.31
C THR A 110 -3.10 -22.13 -27.96
N TYR A 111 -2.33 -21.06 -27.88
CA TYR A 111 -1.75 -20.53 -26.64
C TYR A 111 -2.76 -19.61 -25.95
N ILE A 112 -2.94 -19.78 -24.64
CA ILE A 112 -3.86 -18.96 -23.85
C ILE A 112 -3.13 -18.37 -22.65
N TYR A 113 -3.47 -17.14 -22.30
CA TYR A 113 -2.97 -16.54 -21.08
C TYR A 113 -3.97 -15.57 -20.45
N LEU A 114 -4.05 -15.62 -19.12
CA LEU A 114 -4.79 -14.67 -18.31
C LEU A 114 -3.83 -13.60 -17.77
N VAL A 115 -4.34 -12.41 -17.50
CA VAL A 115 -3.56 -11.28 -16.93
C VAL A 115 -4.34 -10.56 -15.84
N ASN A 116 -3.66 -9.98 -14.85
CA ASN A 116 -4.26 -9.18 -13.76
C ASN A 116 -4.29 -7.67 -14.06
N GLU A 117 -3.77 -7.23 -15.21
CA GLU A 117 -3.90 -5.86 -15.68
C GLU A 117 -4.32 -5.83 -17.16
N ARG A 118 -5.12 -4.84 -17.56
CA ARG A 118 -5.64 -4.77 -18.93
C ARG A 118 -4.59 -4.24 -19.89
N TYR A 119 -4.53 -4.85 -21.07
CA TYR A 119 -3.73 -4.29 -22.16
C TYR A 119 -4.27 -2.92 -22.57
N GLN A 120 -3.37 -1.94 -22.61
CA GLN A 120 -3.67 -0.60 -23.13
C GLN A 120 -2.98 -0.39 -24.48
N PRO A 121 -3.73 -0.11 -25.56
CA PRO A 121 -3.14 0.24 -26.85
C PRO A 121 -2.20 1.45 -26.72
N GLY A 122 -0.98 1.32 -27.22
CA GLY A 122 0.02 2.39 -27.21
C GLY A 122 0.89 2.46 -25.95
N ALA A 123 0.62 1.66 -24.92
CA ALA A 123 1.53 1.51 -23.79
C ALA A 123 2.84 0.83 -24.26
N ARG A 124 3.97 1.33 -23.75
CA ARG A 124 5.29 0.75 -24.01
C ARG A 124 5.63 -0.20 -22.88
N TYR A 125 6.00 -1.42 -23.23
CA TYR A 125 6.45 -2.44 -22.29
C TYR A 125 7.93 -2.71 -22.51
N ALA A 126 8.62 -3.21 -21.49
CA ALA A 126 9.98 -3.69 -21.67
C ALA A 126 9.96 -4.97 -22.52
N TYR A 127 11.06 -5.20 -23.24
CA TYR A 127 11.24 -6.36 -24.11
C TYR A 127 12.72 -6.60 -24.32
N CYS A 128 13.07 -7.85 -24.58
CA CYS A 128 14.41 -8.24 -25.02
C CYS A 128 14.32 -9.06 -26.30
N SER A 129 15.48 -9.33 -26.89
CA SER A 129 15.61 -10.11 -28.11
C SER A 129 15.14 -11.54 -27.86
N TYR A 130 14.40 -12.11 -28.82
CA TYR A 130 14.12 -13.56 -28.80
C TYR A 130 15.41 -14.40 -28.84
N ARG A 131 16.54 -13.80 -29.26
CA ARG A 131 17.84 -14.45 -29.33
C ARG A 131 18.51 -14.67 -27.96
N GLU A 132 17.90 -14.22 -26.87
CA GLU A 132 18.29 -14.59 -25.50
C GLU A 132 17.96 -16.06 -25.17
N VAL A 133 17.13 -16.71 -26.00
CA VAL A 133 16.61 -18.05 -25.79
C VAL A 133 17.15 -18.99 -26.86
N GLU A 134 17.60 -20.18 -26.43
CA GLU A 134 17.87 -21.31 -27.32
C GLU A 134 16.55 -22.00 -27.69
N TRP A 135 16.03 -21.70 -28.88
CA TRP A 135 14.77 -22.26 -29.36
C TRP A 135 14.96 -23.67 -29.91
N PRO A 136 14.03 -24.61 -29.65
CA PRO A 136 14.15 -25.99 -30.14
C PRO A 136 13.97 -26.11 -31.65
N LEU A 137 13.36 -25.11 -32.31
CA LEU A 137 13.19 -25.02 -33.76
C LEU A 137 13.66 -23.66 -34.27
N GLU A 138 13.97 -23.58 -35.56
CA GLU A 138 14.22 -22.30 -36.23
C GLU A 138 13.00 -21.37 -36.04
N PRO A 139 13.17 -20.18 -35.43
CA PRO A 139 12.07 -19.24 -35.24
C PRO A 139 11.48 -18.76 -36.57
N THR A 140 10.16 -18.85 -36.70
CA THR A 140 9.40 -18.40 -37.89
C THR A 140 8.22 -17.52 -37.48
N GLU A 141 7.62 -16.82 -38.45
CA GLU A 141 6.43 -15.97 -38.23
C GLU A 141 6.62 -14.87 -37.16
N LEU A 142 7.87 -14.43 -36.93
CA LEU A 142 8.22 -13.35 -36.00
C LEU A 142 7.63 -12.02 -36.46
N SER A 143 7.22 -11.18 -35.50
CA SER A 143 6.78 -9.82 -35.82
C SER A 143 7.96 -8.93 -36.20
N GLN A 144 7.69 -7.84 -36.93
CA GLN A 144 8.72 -6.86 -37.27
C GLN A 144 9.38 -6.24 -36.03
N ALA A 145 8.62 -6.09 -34.94
CA ALA A 145 9.12 -5.59 -33.67
C ALA A 145 10.14 -6.57 -33.07
N ASP A 146 9.79 -7.86 -32.98
CA ASP A 146 10.62 -8.91 -32.38
C ASP A 146 11.97 -9.07 -33.09
N LEU A 147 12.02 -8.83 -34.41
CA LEU A 147 13.26 -8.86 -35.18
C LEU A 147 14.27 -7.80 -34.71
N THR A 148 13.78 -6.69 -34.17
CA THR A 148 14.54 -5.47 -33.84
C THR A 148 14.71 -5.24 -32.34
N HIS A 149 14.11 -6.06 -31.47
CA HIS A 149 14.29 -5.91 -30.04
C HIS A 149 15.77 -6.07 -29.65
N PRO A 150 16.27 -5.24 -28.72
CA PRO A 150 17.67 -5.25 -28.30
C PRO A 150 18.00 -6.52 -27.51
N MET A 151 19.27 -6.91 -27.50
CA MET A 151 19.76 -7.89 -26.53
C MET A 151 19.54 -7.35 -25.11
N LEU A 152 19.45 -8.24 -24.12
CA LEU A 152 19.14 -7.91 -22.73
C LEU A 152 20.09 -6.84 -22.16
N VAL A 153 21.37 -6.90 -22.53
CA VAL A 153 22.40 -5.92 -22.12
C VAL A 153 22.08 -4.48 -22.55
N ASP A 154 21.35 -4.31 -23.65
CA ASP A 154 20.95 -3.02 -24.21
C ASP A 154 19.46 -2.73 -23.98
N ALA A 155 18.72 -3.66 -23.36
CA ALA A 155 17.30 -3.52 -23.10
C ALA A 155 17.04 -2.67 -21.85
N THR A 156 15.94 -1.91 -21.87
CA THR A 156 15.48 -1.21 -20.67
C THR A 156 14.85 -2.21 -19.69
N PRO A 157 15.35 -2.32 -18.45
CA PRO A 157 14.77 -3.22 -17.47
C PRO A 157 13.39 -2.71 -17.01
N VAL A 158 12.59 -3.59 -16.42
CA VAL A 158 11.32 -3.23 -15.79
C VAL A 158 11.62 -2.65 -14.41
N PRO A 159 11.29 -1.38 -14.14
CA PRO A 159 11.59 -0.75 -12.88
C PRO A 159 10.81 -1.40 -11.73
N GLN A 160 11.36 -1.33 -10.53
CA GLN A 160 10.66 -1.75 -9.33
C GLN A 160 9.48 -0.79 -9.06
N ARG A 161 8.31 -1.34 -8.73
CA ARG A 161 7.19 -0.53 -8.26
C ARG A 161 7.54 0.12 -6.92
N LYS A 162 7.07 1.34 -6.71
CA LYS A 162 7.26 2.11 -5.49
C LYS A 162 6.02 2.12 -4.60
N ILE A 163 6.15 2.67 -3.40
CA ILE A 163 5.04 3.09 -2.56
C ILE A 163 4.72 4.55 -2.89
N LEU A 164 3.46 4.88 -3.20
CA LEU A 164 3.01 6.27 -3.25
C LEU A 164 2.62 6.73 -1.85
N VAL A 165 3.26 7.77 -1.33
CA VAL A 165 2.92 8.39 -0.03
C VAL A 165 2.30 9.76 -0.27
N THR A 166 1.02 9.92 0.08
CA THR A 166 0.34 11.22 -0.03
C THR A 166 0.38 11.97 1.29
N GLY A 167 0.37 13.30 1.24
CA GLY A 167 0.50 14.12 2.45
C GLY A 167 1.93 14.12 3.01
N ALA A 168 2.94 14.08 2.13
CA ALA A 168 4.35 13.98 2.48
C ALA A 168 4.85 15.06 3.45
N ASN A 169 4.30 16.28 3.38
CA ASN A 169 4.64 17.38 4.31
C ASN A 169 3.94 17.27 5.68
N GLY A 170 3.15 16.23 5.94
CA GLY A 170 2.60 15.95 7.26
C GLY A 170 3.62 15.29 8.19
N GLN A 171 3.33 15.25 9.50
CA GLN A 171 4.23 14.65 10.49
C GLN A 171 4.58 13.19 10.17
N LEU A 172 3.58 12.39 9.80
CA LEU A 172 3.80 11.00 9.38
C LEU A 172 4.52 10.90 8.03
N GLY A 173 4.18 11.78 7.07
CA GLY A 173 4.83 11.81 5.76
C GLY A 173 6.33 12.02 5.88
N ARG A 174 6.76 12.99 6.71
CA ARG A 174 8.18 13.24 7.01
C ARG A 174 8.85 12.05 7.71
N ALA A 175 8.19 11.46 8.71
CA ALA A 175 8.73 10.27 9.37
C ALA A 175 8.90 9.08 8.41
N LEU A 176 7.99 8.92 7.43
CA LEU A 176 8.14 7.90 6.37
C LEU A 176 9.29 8.22 5.40
N GLN A 177 9.57 9.50 5.11
CA GLN A 177 10.71 9.91 4.28
C GLN A 177 12.05 9.54 4.89
N GLU A 178 12.15 9.49 6.23
CA GLU A 178 13.36 9.03 6.92
C GLU A 178 13.55 7.50 6.84
N LEU A 179 12.46 6.74 6.60
CA LEU A 179 12.48 5.28 6.59
C LEU A 179 12.61 4.63 5.21
N TYR A 180 12.25 5.36 4.14
CA TYR A 180 12.24 4.85 2.76
C TYR A 180 13.14 5.67 1.85
N GLY A 181 13.92 4.98 1.02
CA GLY A 181 14.72 5.61 -0.03
C GLY A 181 13.89 6.02 -1.27
N PRO A 182 14.46 6.86 -2.17
CA PRO A 182 13.78 7.34 -3.38
C PRO A 182 13.47 6.25 -4.42
N GLN A 183 14.09 5.07 -4.28
CA GLN A 183 13.78 3.88 -5.09
C GLN A 183 12.62 3.06 -4.51
N GLU A 184 12.30 3.22 -3.22
CA GLU A 184 11.26 2.45 -2.53
C GLU A 184 9.92 3.19 -2.49
N ALA A 185 9.95 4.52 -2.34
CA ALA A 185 8.76 5.34 -2.20
C ALA A 185 8.86 6.67 -2.96
N GLU A 186 7.71 7.14 -3.45
CA GLU A 186 7.49 8.47 -3.98
C GLU A 186 6.61 9.25 -3.02
N PHE A 187 7.03 10.46 -2.67
CA PHE A 187 6.39 11.28 -1.65
C PHE A 187 5.76 12.50 -2.30
N CYS A 188 4.43 12.58 -2.26
CA CYS A 188 3.68 13.68 -2.84
C CYS A 188 3.06 14.57 -1.75
N THR A 189 3.33 15.85 -1.87
CA THR A 189 2.61 16.92 -1.20
C THR A 189 1.26 17.15 -1.87
N ARG A 190 0.40 17.97 -1.25
CA ARG A 190 -0.90 18.32 -1.85
C ARG A 190 -0.76 19.03 -3.20
N ASP A 191 0.29 19.83 -3.38
CA ASP A 191 0.49 20.61 -4.61
C ASP A 191 0.97 19.72 -5.78
N GLU A 192 1.60 18.59 -5.47
CA GLU A 192 2.02 17.58 -6.45
C GLU A 192 0.90 16.57 -6.75
N LEU A 193 0.17 16.14 -5.71
CA LEU A 193 -0.98 15.25 -5.85
C LEU A 193 -2.08 15.61 -4.84
N ASP A 194 -3.15 16.22 -5.34
CA ASP A 194 -4.38 16.42 -4.58
C ASP A 194 -5.19 15.13 -4.60
N ILE A 195 -5.29 14.45 -3.44
CA ILE A 195 -6.00 13.17 -3.34
C ILE A 195 -7.50 13.24 -3.69
N THR A 196 -8.07 14.45 -3.81
CA THR A 196 -9.45 14.65 -4.26
C THR A 196 -9.59 14.65 -5.80
N LYS A 197 -8.47 14.59 -6.52
CA LYS A 197 -8.36 14.63 -7.99
C LYS A 197 -7.27 13.67 -8.46
N LEU A 198 -7.66 12.42 -8.67
CA LEU A 198 -6.73 11.33 -9.00
C LEU A 198 -6.59 11.09 -10.52
N GLU A 199 -7.15 11.97 -11.36
CA GLU A 199 -7.08 11.82 -12.80
C GLU A 199 -5.63 11.95 -13.31
N GLY A 200 -5.20 10.98 -14.13
CA GLY A 200 -3.87 11.01 -14.76
C GLY A 200 -2.74 10.42 -13.92
N VAL A 201 -3.01 9.90 -12.72
CA VAL A 201 -2.01 9.14 -11.95
C VAL A 201 -1.66 7.84 -12.69
N ASP A 202 -0.38 7.62 -12.96
CA ASP A 202 0.12 6.36 -13.50
C ASP A 202 0.33 5.34 -12.38
N TRP A 203 -0.74 4.60 -12.07
CA TRP A 203 -0.76 3.59 -11.01
C TRP A 203 0.16 2.38 -11.26
N SER A 204 0.62 2.19 -12.50
CA SER A 204 1.46 1.04 -12.87
C SER A 204 2.82 1.07 -12.13
N GLN A 205 3.29 2.27 -11.77
CA GLN A 205 4.55 2.51 -11.07
C GLN A 205 4.49 2.20 -9.58
N TYR A 206 3.30 2.02 -8.99
CA TYR A 206 3.14 1.86 -7.54
C TYR A 206 2.58 0.51 -7.19
N TRP A 207 3.04 -0.14 -6.13
CA TRP A 207 2.43 -1.36 -5.60
C TRP A 207 1.60 -1.12 -4.34
N ALA A 208 1.81 0.01 -3.68
CA ALA A 208 1.05 0.44 -2.51
C ALA A 208 0.83 1.94 -2.51
N VAL A 209 -0.23 2.37 -1.80
CA VAL A 209 -0.50 3.77 -1.47
C VAL A 209 -0.59 3.91 0.03
N VAL A 210 0.19 4.82 0.61
CA VAL A 210 0.10 5.23 2.01
C VAL A 210 -0.53 6.62 2.07
N ASN A 211 -1.82 6.66 2.38
CA ASN A 211 -2.58 7.89 2.46
C ASN A 211 -2.42 8.55 3.84
N CYS A 212 -1.48 9.50 3.94
CA CYS A 212 -1.28 10.34 5.13
C CYS A 212 -2.02 11.69 5.02
N ALA A 213 -2.60 12.01 3.85
CA ALA A 213 -3.32 13.26 3.64
C ALA A 213 -4.68 13.23 4.35
N ALA A 214 -4.97 14.30 5.09
CA ALA A 214 -6.23 14.47 5.80
C ALA A 214 -6.55 15.96 6.01
N TYR A 215 -7.83 16.28 6.12
CA TYR A 215 -8.28 17.51 6.76
C TYR A 215 -8.20 17.27 8.27
N ASN A 216 -7.19 17.85 8.92
CA ASN A 216 -6.85 17.57 10.33
C ASN A 216 -7.22 18.69 11.32
N ASP A 217 -7.80 19.80 10.85
CA ASP A 217 -8.33 20.85 11.73
C ASP A 217 -9.68 20.41 12.31
N VAL A 218 -9.66 19.84 13.52
CA VAL A 218 -10.85 19.29 14.16
C VAL A 218 -11.94 20.34 14.37
N ASN A 219 -11.56 21.55 14.81
CA ASN A 219 -12.52 22.63 15.03
C ASN A 219 -12.96 23.24 13.69
N GLY A 220 -12.06 23.35 12.71
CA GLY A 220 -12.38 23.83 11.36
C GLY A 220 -13.40 22.94 10.62
N ALA A 221 -13.41 21.64 10.89
CA ALA A 221 -14.39 20.72 10.29
C ALA A 221 -15.85 21.03 10.72
N GLU A 222 -16.06 21.70 11.85
CA GLU A 222 -17.39 22.18 12.25
C GLU A 222 -17.88 23.35 11.39
N ASP A 223 -16.95 24.15 10.83
CA ASP A 223 -17.26 25.24 9.90
C ASP A 223 -17.30 24.80 8.43
N ASP A 224 -16.40 23.91 8.04
CA ASP A 224 -16.29 23.36 6.68
C ASP A 224 -16.48 21.84 6.67
N PRO A 225 -17.70 21.34 6.97
CA PRO A 225 -17.98 19.91 6.95
C PRO A 225 -17.81 19.30 5.57
N ALA A 226 -18.09 20.06 4.51
CA ALA A 226 -17.98 19.59 3.13
C ALA A 226 -16.51 19.42 2.71
N GLY A 227 -15.62 20.33 3.11
CA GLY A 227 -14.18 20.18 2.90
C GLY A 227 -13.61 19.01 3.68
N ALA A 228 -13.98 18.86 4.96
CA ALA A 228 -13.59 17.70 5.75
C ALA A 228 -14.07 16.39 5.10
N TRP A 229 -15.33 16.31 4.67
CA TRP A 229 -15.90 15.12 4.02
C TRP A 229 -15.20 14.76 2.71
N ARG A 230 -14.93 15.76 1.85
CA ARG A 230 -14.26 15.54 0.56
C ARG A 230 -12.87 14.92 0.73
N VAL A 231 -12.09 15.43 1.68
CA VAL A 231 -10.71 14.97 1.91
C VAL A 231 -10.68 13.69 2.74
N ASN A 232 -11.49 13.61 3.80
CA ASN A 232 -11.40 12.51 4.75
C ASN A 232 -12.29 11.31 4.40
N ALA A 233 -13.29 11.44 3.53
CA ALA A 233 -14.21 10.36 3.18
C ALA A 233 -14.23 10.04 1.67
N GLU A 234 -14.49 11.03 0.82
CA GLU A 234 -14.61 10.81 -0.62
C GLU A 234 -13.27 10.42 -1.26
N ALA A 235 -12.17 11.10 -0.92
CA ALA A 235 -10.85 10.77 -1.44
C ALA A 235 -10.38 9.35 -1.06
N PRO A 236 -10.50 8.88 0.20
CA PRO A 236 -10.26 7.47 0.54
C PRO A 236 -11.10 6.47 -0.25
N ALA A 237 -12.37 6.81 -0.56
CA ALA A 237 -13.21 5.96 -1.42
C ALA A 237 -12.66 5.84 -2.85
N GLN A 238 -12.17 6.94 -3.42
CA GLN A 238 -11.53 6.93 -4.74
C GLN A 238 -10.21 6.15 -4.72
N LEU A 239 -9.38 6.33 -3.69
CA LEU A 239 -8.15 5.56 -3.50
C LEU A 239 -8.44 4.06 -3.35
N ALA A 240 -9.50 3.67 -2.64
CA ALA A 240 -9.90 2.27 -2.50
C ALA A 240 -10.35 1.65 -3.84
N ARG A 241 -11.06 2.42 -4.67
CA ARG A 241 -11.38 2.01 -6.05
C ARG A 241 -10.10 1.82 -6.86
N ALA A 242 -9.20 2.81 -6.88
CA ALA A 242 -7.93 2.72 -7.62
C ALA A 242 -7.09 1.52 -7.15
N ALA A 243 -7.04 1.27 -5.84
CA ALA A 243 -6.33 0.12 -5.28
C ALA A 243 -6.88 -1.22 -5.78
N ASN A 244 -8.20 -1.36 -5.89
CA ASN A 244 -8.81 -2.56 -6.45
C ASN A 244 -8.61 -2.69 -7.96
N GLU A 245 -8.62 -1.57 -8.69
CA GLU A 245 -8.46 -1.55 -10.16
C GLU A 245 -7.02 -1.85 -10.59
N HIS A 246 -6.02 -1.47 -9.78
CA HIS A 246 -4.60 -1.56 -10.10
C HIS A 246 -3.80 -2.52 -9.21
N ASP A 247 -4.51 -3.37 -8.44
CA ASP A 247 -3.95 -4.33 -7.48
C ASP A 247 -2.87 -3.69 -6.58
N LEU A 248 -3.29 -2.63 -5.87
CA LEU A 248 -2.47 -1.90 -4.90
C LEU A 248 -2.84 -2.32 -3.48
N VAL A 249 -1.86 -2.26 -2.57
CA VAL A 249 -2.13 -2.24 -1.13
C VAL A 249 -2.48 -0.81 -0.71
N LEU A 250 -3.63 -0.59 -0.09
CA LEU A 250 -4.03 0.72 0.45
C LEU A 250 -3.78 0.79 1.96
N VAL A 251 -2.85 1.63 2.40
CA VAL A 251 -2.74 2.06 3.80
C VAL A 251 -3.49 3.37 3.98
N HIS A 252 -4.48 3.41 4.86
CA HIS A 252 -5.22 4.63 5.18
C HIS A 252 -5.14 4.93 6.67
N VAL A 253 -4.64 6.13 6.99
CA VAL A 253 -4.51 6.57 8.38
C VAL A 253 -5.83 7.15 8.87
N SER A 254 -6.41 6.54 9.90
CA SER A 254 -7.64 6.96 10.59
C SER A 254 -7.30 7.63 11.94
N SER A 255 -8.27 7.78 12.84
CA SER A 255 -8.11 8.52 14.10
C SER A 255 -8.93 7.89 15.22
N ASP A 256 -8.50 8.08 16.46
CA ASP A 256 -9.28 7.86 17.69
C ASP A 256 -10.60 8.67 17.76
N TYR A 257 -10.71 9.78 17.03
CA TYR A 257 -11.92 10.63 17.01
C TYR A 257 -13.12 9.96 16.32
N ILE A 258 -12.96 8.75 15.80
CA ILE A 258 -14.07 7.93 15.30
C ILE A 258 -14.93 7.35 16.43
N PHE A 259 -14.47 7.43 17.69
CA PHE A 259 -15.18 6.93 18.87
C PHE A 259 -15.77 8.07 19.71
N ASP A 260 -16.71 7.73 20.58
CA ASP A 260 -17.32 8.65 21.55
C ASP A 260 -16.56 8.77 22.88
N GLY A 261 -15.61 7.86 23.12
CA GLY A 261 -14.83 7.81 24.36
C GLY A 261 -15.63 7.31 25.57
N THR A 262 -16.69 6.52 25.35
CA THR A 262 -17.42 5.84 26.45
C THR A 262 -16.71 4.59 26.96
N GLN A 263 -15.84 4.00 26.15
CA GLN A 263 -14.92 2.92 26.55
C GLN A 263 -13.58 3.51 26.98
N GLU A 264 -12.96 2.94 28.02
CA GLU A 264 -11.63 3.39 28.48
C GLU A 264 -10.52 3.04 27.48
N VAL A 265 -10.65 1.89 26.81
CA VAL A 265 -9.72 1.41 25.79
C VAL A 265 -10.52 0.89 24.59
N HIS A 266 -10.23 1.44 23.42
CA HIS A 266 -10.91 1.10 22.17
C HIS A 266 -10.16 0.03 21.40
N THR A 267 -10.87 -1.02 20.96
CA THR A 267 -10.31 -2.13 20.17
C THR A 267 -10.59 -1.95 18.68
N GLU A 268 -9.95 -2.77 17.84
CA GLU A 268 -10.22 -2.79 16.40
C GLU A 268 -11.65 -3.26 16.06
N GLU A 269 -12.31 -4.00 16.95
CA GLU A 269 -13.67 -4.52 16.77
C GLU A 269 -14.77 -3.50 17.13
N GLU A 270 -14.41 -2.41 17.82
CA GLU A 270 -15.36 -1.39 18.20
C GLU A 270 -15.92 -0.65 16.98
N LEU A 271 -17.24 -0.48 16.95
CA LEU A 271 -17.93 0.22 15.89
C LEU A 271 -17.76 1.75 16.05
N PRO A 272 -17.50 2.50 14.97
CA PRO A 272 -17.39 3.95 15.04
C PRO A 272 -18.65 4.64 15.60
N SER A 273 -18.44 5.58 16.54
CA SER A 273 -19.46 6.41 17.20
C SER A 273 -18.99 7.88 17.35
N PRO A 274 -18.63 8.57 16.25
CA PRO A 274 -17.94 9.86 16.34
C PRO A 274 -18.82 10.99 16.91
N LEU A 275 -18.22 11.84 17.76
CA LEU A 275 -18.89 13.01 18.34
C LEU A 275 -18.86 14.26 17.47
N SER A 276 -17.81 14.41 16.65
CA SER A 276 -17.52 15.62 15.87
C SER A 276 -17.62 15.37 14.37
N ARG A 277 -17.71 16.43 13.57
CA ARG A 277 -17.73 16.32 12.10
C ARG A 277 -16.41 15.82 11.54
N TYR A 278 -15.29 16.19 12.15
CA TYR A 278 -13.99 15.59 11.84
C TYR A 278 -14.03 14.07 12.07
N GLY A 279 -14.45 13.63 13.25
CA GLY A 279 -14.60 12.21 13.58
C GLY A 279 -15.51 11.46 12.59
N ALA A 280 -16.67 12.05 12.26
CA ALA A 280 -17.61 11.48 11.30
C ALA A 280 -16.99 11.32 9.91
N SER A 281 -16.25 12.33 9.43
CA SER A 281 -15.56 12.27 8.14
C SER A 281 -14.46 11.20 8.12
N LYS A 282 -13.69 11.05 9.21
CA LYS A 282 -12.65 10.01 9.36
C LYS A 282 -13.26 8.61 9.42
N ALA A 283 -14.35 8.41 10.15
CA ALA A 283 -15.06 7.14 10.23
C ALA A 283 -15.60 6.70 8.86
N ALA A 284 -16.15 7.64 8.09
CA ALA A 284 -16.59 7.39 6.72
C ALA A 284 -15.42 7.00 5.78
N GLY A 285 -14.29 7.71 5.88
CA GLY A 285 -13.07 7.38 5.13
C GLY A 285 -12.48 6.02 5.46
N GLU A 286 -12.45 5.69 6.74
CA GLU A 286 -12.04 4.37 7.22
C GLU A 286 -12.93 3.27 6.64
N THR A 287 -14.25 3.45 6.67
CA THR A 287 -15.19 2.49 6.09
C THR A 287 -14.95 2.36 4.58
N ALA A 288 -14.73 3.47 3.88
CA ALA A 288 -14.47 3.48 2.45
C ALA A 288 -13.14 2.80 2.08
N ALA A 289 -12.08 3.02 2.88
CA ALA A 289 -10.77 2.39 2.67
C ALA A 289 -10.82 0.86 2.78
N GLN A 290 -11.69 0.32 3.65
CA GLN A 290 -11.88 -1.12 3.82
C GLN A 290 -12.50 -1.81 2.59
N VAL A 291 -13.05 -1.06 1.63
CA VAL A 291 -13.53 -1.61 0.34
C VAL A 291 -12.36 -2.08 -0.54
N ALA A 292 -11.15 -1.56 -0.33
CA ALA A 292 -9.95 -2.10 -0.97
C ALA A 292 -9.70 -3.53 -0.47
N ARG A 293 -9.49 -4.49 -1.38
CA ARG A 293 -9.27 -5.90 -1.02
C ARG A 293 -8.01 -6.11 -0.20
N ARG A 294 -6.98 -5.31 -0.48
CA ARG A 294 -5.68 -5.32 0.19
C ARG A 294 -5.53 -3.99 0.91
N HIS A 295 -5.91 -3.94 2.17
CA HIS A 295 -5.88 -2.69 2.94
C HIS A 295 -5.28 -2.85 4.33
N TYR A 296 -4.70 -1.76 4.81
CA TYR A 296 -4.41 -1.53 6.21
C TYR A 296 -5.04 -0.21 6.62
N VAL A 297 -6.11 -0.25 7.41
CA VAL A 297 -6.59 0.97 8.08
C VAL A 297 -5.84 1.10 9.39
N VAL A 298 -5.14 2.21 9.57
CA VAL A 298 -4.31 2.46 10.75
C VAL A 298 -4.95 3.55 11.60
N ARG A 299 -5.60 3.17 12.70
CA ARG A 299 -6.14 4.12 13.68
C ARG A 299 -5.00 4.56 14.61
N THR A 300 -4.89 5.86 14.83
CA THR A 300 -3.86 6.44 15.71
C THR A 300 -4.41 7.62 16.50
N SER A 301 -3.64 8.10 17.48
CA SER A 301 -4.04 9.20 18.36
C SER A 301 -2.85 10.11 18.66
N TRP A 302 -3.13 11.41 18.74
CA TRP A 302 -2.26 12.42 19.38
C TRP A 302 -0.81 12.39 18.85
N VAL A 303 -0.69 12.42 17.51
CA VAL A 303 0.59 12.29 16.81
C VAL A 303 1.49 13.52 17.02
N PHE A 304 2.77 13.27 17.35
CA PHE A 304 3.81 14.29 17.47
C PHE A 304 5.09 13.88 16.72
N GLY A 305 5.82 14.86 16.19
CA GLY A 305 7.01 14.66 15.36
C GLY A 305 7.40 15.98 14.68
N ASP A 306 8.01 15.91 13.49
CA ASP A 306 8.34 17.10 12.72
C ASP A 306 7.11 17.77 12.10
N GLY A 307 6.76 18.95 12.62
CA GLY A 307 5.61 19.76 12.23
C GLY A 307 4.87 20.35 13.43
N ALA A 308 3.77 21.06 13.15
CA ALA A 308 2.92 21.61 14.20
C ALA A 308 2.16 20.49 14.93
N ASN A 309 2.29 20.45 16.25
CA ASN A 309 1.60 19.51 17.12
C ASN A 309 1.50 20.06 18.55
N PHE A 310 0.75 19.36 19.41
CA PHE A 310 0.51 19.78 20.79
C PHE A 310 1.80 19.93 21.61
N MET A 311 2.75 19.00 21.47
CA MET A 311 4.02 18.99 22.21
C MET A 311 4.90 20.17 21.78
N ALA A 312 4.95 20.47 20.48
CA ALA A 312 5.60 21.66 19.94
C ALA A 312 4.96 22.95 20.48
N THR A 313 3.64 23.02 20.57
CA THR A 313 2.94 24.17 21.19
C THR A 313 3.30 24.31 22.66
N MET A 314 3.28 23.22 23.45
CA MET A 314 3.64 23.28 24.87
C MET A 314 5.10 23.69 25.06
N ARG A 315 6.02 23.20 24.21
CA ARG A 315 7.43 23.63 24.20
C ARG A 315 7.55 25.15 23.95
N GLN A 316 6.89 25.67 22.93
CA GLN A 316 6.92 27.11 22.63
C GLN A 316 6.38 27.97 23.78
N LEU A 317 5.30 27.51 24.45
CA LEU A 317 4.75 28.21 25.60
C LEU A 317 5.69 28.17 26.81
N ALA A 318 6.34 27.02 27.04
CA ALA A 318 7.34 26.86 28.09
C ALA A 318 8.56 27.79 27.86
N GLU A 319 9.08 27.85 26.62
CA GLU A 319 10.18 28.75 26.23
C GLU A 319 9.81 30.23 26.41
N ALA A 320 8.54 30.57 26.16
CA ALA A 320 8.01 31.92 26.31
C ALA A 320 7.52 32.26 27.73
N ASP A 321 7.79 31.39 28.72
CA ASP A 321 7.35 31.51 30.12
C ASP A 321 5.85 31.83 30.25
N LYS A 322 5.03 31.13 29.45
CA LYS A 322 3.57 31.20 29.50
C LYS A 322 3.00 30.06 30.33
N GLU A 323 1.92 30.36 31.03
CA GLU A 323 1.20 29.40 31.87
C GLU A 323 -0.09 28.95 31.17
N PRO A 324 -0.08 27.83 30.42
CA PRO A 324 -1.22 27.41 29.62
C PRO A 324 -2.35 26.82 30.46
N ARG A 325 -3.59 27.03 30.02
CA ARG A 325 -4.74 26.23 30.46
C ARG A 325 -4.84 24.98 29.60
N VAL A 326 -4.85 23.80 30.20
CA VAL A 326 -4.86 22.52 29.47
C VAL A 326 -5.96 21.61 30.00
N VAL A 327 -6.68 20.94 29.10
CA VAL A 327 -7.79 20.05 29.47
C VAL A 327 -7.29 18.83 30.25
N LYS A 328 -7.99 18.45 31.32
CA LYS A 328 -7.62 17.33 32.22
C LYS A 328 -8.53 16.12 32.15
N ASP A 329 -9.70 16.28 31.53
CA ASP A 329 -10.74 15.26 31.39
C ASP A 329 -10.76 14.65 29.97
N GLN A 330 -9.64 14.74 29.26
CA GLN A 330 -9.38 14.05 27.99
C GLN A 330 -8.12 13.20 28.16
N ARG A 331 -8.28 11.88 28.03
CA ARG A 331 -7.25 10.86 28.26
C ARG A 331 -7.02 10.06 26.99
N GLY A 332 -5.79 9.63 26.79
CA GLY A 332 -5.38 8.88 25.61
C GLY A 332 -3.89 8.58 25.64
N ARG A 333 -3.34 8.20 24.49
CA ARG A 333 -1.91 7.91 24.37
C ARG A 333 -1.27 8.73 23.25
N PRO A 334 -0.21 9.52 23.53
CA PRO A 334 0.52 10.24 22.50
C PRO A 334 1.33 9.29 21.63
N THR A 335 1.43 9.60 20.34
CA THR A 335 2.09 8.73 19.36
C THR A 335 3.22 9.47 18.67
N ALA A 336 4.45 8.95 18.75
CA ALA A 336 5.53 9.46 17.93
C ALA A 336 5.25 9.11 16.46
N ALA A 337 5.39 10.09 15.57
CA ALA A 337 5.23 9.88 14.13
C ALA A 337 6.19 8.79 13.61
N GLU A 338 7.36 8.66 14.24
CA GLU A 338 8.33 7.61 13.97
C GLU A 338 7.80 6.21 14.30
N ASP A 339 7.16 6.00 15.45
CA ASP A 339 6.55 4.70 15.81
C ASP A 339 5.44 4.34 14.84
N LEU A 340 4.61 5.32 14.46
CA LEU A 340 3.54 5.14 13.49
C LEU A 340 4.09 4.75 12.11
N ALA A 341 5.14 5.43 11.64
CA ALA A 341 5.80 5.13 10.37
C ALA A 341 6.44 3.73 10.38
N LYS A 342 7.14 3.36 11.46
CA LYS A 342 7.71 2.03 11.64
C LYS A 342 6.64 0.94 11.67
N GLY A 343 5.50 1.20 12.32
CA GLY A 343 4.36 0.29 12.35
C GLY A 343 3.77 0.05 10.95
N ILE A 344 3.58 1.11 10.16
CA ILE A 344 3.11 0.99 8.76
C ILE A 344 4.10 0.18 7.93
N ARG A 345 5.40 0.49 8.03
CA ARG A 345 6.45 -0.27 7.34
C ARG A 345 6.45 -1.74 7.75
N HIS A 346 6.26 -2.03 9.04
CA HIS A 346 6.17 -3.41 9.55
C HIS A 346 5.01 -4.19 8.93
N LEU A 347 3.82 -3.59 8.82
CA LEU A 347 2.66 -4.23 8.17
C LEU A 347 2.92 -4.51 6.69
N LEU A 348 3.54 -3.56 5.99
CA LEU A 348 3.86 -3.69 4.56
C LEU A 348 4.95 -4.73 4.31
N THR A 349 6.04 -4.72 5.08
CA THR A 349 7.20 -5.61 4.89
C THR A 349 6.90 -7.05 5.28
N ASN A 350 6.14 -7.28 6.35
CA ASN A 350 5.83 -8.63 6.82
C ASN A 350 4.55 -9.22 6.22
N GLU A 351 3.87 -8.48 5.33
CA GLU A 351 2.60 -8.88 4.72
C GLU A 351 1.60 -9.41 5.76
N ALA A 352 1.43 -8.64 6.84
CA ALA A 352 0.46 -8.96 7.89
C ALA A 352 -0.94 -9.14 7.31
N GLU A 353 -1.83 -9.82 8.05
CA GLU A 353 -3.22 -9.98 7.57
C GLU A 353 -3.86 -8.60 7.32
N TYR A 354 -4.42 -8.40 6.13
CA TYR A 354 -5.08 -7.14 5.79
C TYR A 354 -6.26 -6.86 6.73
N GLY A 355 -6.45 -5.58 7.08
CA GLY A 355 -7.53 -5.18 7.98
C GLY A 355 -7.25 -3.88 8.73
N VAL A 356 -7.98 -3.70 9.83
CA VAL A 356 -7.85 -2.54 10.73
C VAL A 356 -6.81 -2.84 11.81
N TYR A 357 -5.95 -1.87 12.10
CA TYR A 357 -4.93 -1.92 13.14
C TYR A 357 -4.92 -0.61 13.94
N ASN A 358 -4.88 -0.73 15.26
CA ASN A 358 -4.56 0.38 16.14
C ASN A 358 -3.04 0.51 16.30
N ILE A 359 -2.49 1.70 16.00
CA ILE A 359 -1.06 1.98 16.17
C ILE A 359 -0.90 3.31 16.92
N THR A 360 -0.33 3.21 18.12
CA THR A 360 0.15 4.32 18.94
C THR A 360 1.55 3.98 19.45
N SER A 361 2.26 4.93 20.06
CA SER A 361 3.40 4.57 20.91
C SER A 361 2.91 3.68 22.07
N ASP A 362 3.79 2.96 22.77
CA ASP A 362 3.41 2.14 23.92
C ASP A 362 3.35 2.98 25.21
N GLY A 363 2.90 2.36 26.32
CA GLY A 363 2.87 2.96 27.64
C GLY A 363 1.48 3.09 28.22
N ASP A 364 1.38 3.83 29.33
CA ASP A 364 0.13 4.14 30.00
C ASP A 364 -0.72 5.16 29.23
N SER A 365 -2.01 5.18 29.56
CA SER A 365 -2.94 6.24 29.16
C SER A 365 -2.77 7.45 30.09
N VAL A 366 -2.79 8.65 29.52
CA VAL A 366 -2.41 9.89 30.18
C VAL A 366 -3.34 11.04 29.79
N GLY A 367 -3.56 11.97 30.71
CA GLY A 367 -4.29 13.22 30.46
C GLY A 367 -3.50 14.21 29.60
N ARG A 368 -4.20 15.09 28.88
CA ARG A 368 -3.56 16.16 28.10
C ARG A 368 -2.74 17.13 28.96
N ASP A 369 -3.23 17.45 30.15
CA ASP A 369 -2.53 18.27 31.15
C ASP A 369 -1.27 17.58 31.67
N GLU A 370 -1.33 16.28 31.94
CA GLU A 370 -0.17 15.48 32.33
C GLU A 370 0.91 15.45 31.24
N ILE A 371 0.54 15.35 29.95
CA ILE A 371 1.49 15.49 28.83
C ILE A 371 2.12 16.89 28.82
N ALA A 372 1.31 17.94 28.99
CA ALA A 372 1.84 19.31 29.02
C ALA A 372 2.82 19.51 30.18
N MET A 373 2.50 18.98 31.37
CA MET A 373 3.41 18.99 32.52
C MET A 373 4.71 18.22 32.20
N ALA A 374 4.63 17.07 31.53
CA ALA A 374 5.80 16.31 31.10
C ALA A 374 6.68 17.11 30.11
N VAL A 375 6.08 17.86 29.18
CA VAL A 375 6.81 18.78 28.29
C VAL A 375 7.49 19.89 29.09
N PHE A 376 6.80 20.52 30.03
CA PHE A 376 7.38 21.58 30.88
C PHE A 376 8.56 21.05 31.69
N ILE A 377 8.43 19.86 32.30
CA ILE A 377 9.53 19.19 33.00
C ILE A 377 10.70 18.94 32.06
N GLY A 378 10.46 18.41 30.86
CA GLY A 378 11.49 18.14 29.86
C GLY A 378 12.21 19.41 29.39
N MET A 379 11.53 20.56 29.39
CA MET A 379 12.10 21.87 29.09
C MET A 379 12.76 22.55 30.30
N GLY A 380 12.85 21.87 31.45
CA GLY A 380 13.42 22.41 32.69
C GLY A 380 12.56 23.50 33.36
N LYS A 381 11.25 23.53 33.07
CA LYS A 381 10.27 24.46 33.65
C LYS A 381 9.45 23.80 34.77
N ASP A 382 8.78 24.62 35.57
CA ASP A 382 7.94 24.16 36.68
C ASP A 382 6.60 23.62 36.13
N PRO A 383 6.26 22.34 36.33
CA PRO A 383 4.99 21.77 35.86
C PRO A 383 3.74 22.44 36.46
N SER A 384 3.85 23.14 37.60
CA SER A 384 2.73 23.89 38.20
C SER A 384 2.27 25.10 37.37
N GLN A 385 3.06 25.49 36.35
CA GLN A 385 2.68 26.50 35.36
C GLN A 385 1.60 26.02 34.38
N VAL A 386 1.35 24.72 34.30
CA VAL A 386 0.24 24.15 33.52
C VAL A 386 -1.00 24.15 34.40
N HIS A 387 -2.04 24.88 33.99
CA HIS A 387 -3.29 25.03 34.73
C HIS A 387 -4.38 24.07 34.21
N PRO A 388 -4.69 22.98 34.92
CA PRO A 388 -5.65 21.99 34.43
C PRO A 388 -7.09 22.53 34.47
N VAL A 389 -7.82 22.36 33.39
CA VAL A 389 -9.23 22.77 33.25
C VAL A 389 -10.08 21.63 32.71
N THR A 390 -11.38 21.67 32.95
CA THR A 390 -12.34 20.75 32.31
C THR A 390 -12.58 21.14 30.86
N SER A 391 -13.00 20.19 30.03
CA SER A 391 -13.39 20.43 28.64
C SER A 391 -14.49 21.49 28.55
N LYS A 392 -15.41 21.51 29.52
CA LYS A 392 -16.46 22.53 29.65
C LYS A 392 -15.90 23.93 29.88
N GLU A 393 -14.88 24.07 30.72
CA GLU A 393 -14.23 25.37 31.01
C GLU A 393 -13.30 25.84 29.89
N TYR A 394 -12.76 24.90 29.10
CA TYR A 394 -11.93 25.20 27.94
C TYR A 394 -12.77 25.70 26.77
N GLY A 395 -13.94 25.09 26.53
CA GLY A 395 -14.94 25.59 25.58
C GLY A 395 -14.58 25.35 24.12
N ASP A 396 -14.06 24.16 23.79
CA ASP A 396 -13.82 23.78 22.40
C ASP A 396 -15.10 23.72 21.57
N LYS A 397 -14.93 24.05 20.29
CA LYS A 397 -16.03 24.05 19.32
C LYS A 397 -16.48 22.63 18.97
N ALA A 398 -15.51 21.77 18.61
CA ALA A 398 -15.77 20.38 18.31
C ALA A 398 -15.72 19.56 19.61
N PRO A 399 -16.74 18.71 19.88
CA PRO A 399 -16.68 17.79 21.02
C PRO A 399 -15.56 16.78 20.81
N ARG A 400 -14.83 16.48 21.90
CA ARG A 400 -13.74 15.52 21.92
C ARG A 400 -14.10 14.34 22.83
N PRO A 401 -13.69 13.11 22.49
CA PRO A 401 -13.91 11.97 23.35
C PRO A 401 -13.13 12.15 24.67
N ALA A 402 -13.74 11.72 25.77
CA ALA A 402 -13.10 11.78 27.09
C ALA A 402 -11.98 10.73 27.22
N GLU A 403 -12.20 9.55 26.64
CA GLU A 403 -11.21 8.47 26.53
C GLU A 403 -10.89 8.23 25.06
N SER A 404 -9.61 8.10 24.72
CA SER A 404 -9.16 7.88 23.34
C SER A 404 -7.98 6.89 23.27
N THR A 405 -7.80 6.09 24.33
CA THR A 405 -6.75 5.07 24.40
C THR A 405 -7.06 3.93 23.42
N LEU A 406 -6.13 3.61 22.53
CA LEU A 406 -6.27 2.48 21.60
C LEU A 406 -5.55 1.22 22.13
N ALA A 407 -6.22 0.06 22.05
CA ALA A 407 -5.62 -1.24 22.32
C ALA A 407 -4.52 -1.55 21.29
N LEU A 408 -3.42 -2.17 21.71
CA LEU A 408 -2.28 -2.49 20.82
C LEU A 408 -2.04 -3.98 20.64
N ASP A 409 -2.89 -4.84 21.21
CA ASP A 409 -2.66 -6.29 21.27
C ASP A 409 -2.55 -6.91 19.87
N LYS A 410 -3.43 -6.51 18.94
CA LYS A 410 -3.40 -6.98 17.56
C LYS A 410 -2.08 -6.61 16.86
N MET A 411 -1.65 -5.36 16.98
CA MET A 411 -0.38 -4.91 16.40
C MET A 411 0.82 -5.62 17.03
N LYS A 412 0.83 -5.79 18.36
CA LYS A 412 1.89 -6.51 19.09
C LYS A 412 1.95 -7.99 18.72
N ALA A 413 0.81 -8.62 18.43
CA ALA A 413 0.76 -10.01 17.97
C ALA A 413 1.44 -10.21 16.60
N THR A 414 1.61 -9.16 15.79
CA THR A 414 2.41 -9.21 14.56
C THR A 414 3.92 -9.20 14.79
N GLY A 415 4.36 -9.09 16.05
CA GLY A 415 5.78 -8.97 16.42
C GLY A 415 6.30 -7.53 16.48
N PHE A 416 5.45 -6.52 16.27
CA PHE A 416 5.84 -5.12 16.38
C PHE A 416 5.76 -4.62 17.82
N ALA A 417 6.79 -3.91 18.28
CA ALA A 417 6.83 -3.29 19.60
C ALA A 417 7.10 -1.79 19.48
N PRO A 418 6.09 -0.92 19.67
CA PRO A 418 6.30 0.53 19.65
C PRO A 418 7.10 1.00 20.88
N MET A 419 7.78 2.15 20.77
CA MET A 419 8.49 2.75 21.89
C MET A 419 7.51 3.26 22.96
N ASN A 420 7.91 3.24 24.23
CA ASN A 420 7.15 3.93 25.27
C ASN A 420 7.08 5.43 24.97
N TRP A 421 5.87 6.02 25.02
CA TRP A 421 5.66 7.40 24.62
C TRP A 421 6.44 8.41 25.48
N ARG A 422 6.75 8.11 26.75
CA ARG A 422 7.59 8.99 27.59
C ARG A 422 9.03 9.03 27.11
N ALA A 423 9.57 7.88 26.69
CA ALA A 423 10.90 7.82 26.10
C ALA A 423 10.94 8.55 24.76
N ALA A 424 9.91 8.35 23.92
CA ALA A 424 9.79 9.06 22.65
C ALA A 424 9.65 10.58 22.85
N LEU A 425 8.89 11.02 23.87
CA LEU A 425 8.77 12.44 24.22
C LEU A 425 10.11 13.02 24.68
N ALA A 426 10.88 12.31 25.51
CA ALA A 426 12.19 12.75 25.93
C ALA A 426 13.13 12.95 24.72
N LEU A 427 13.20 11.96 23.82
CA LEU A 427 13.99 12.06 22.58
C LEU A 427 13.54 13.21 21.68
N TYR A 428 12.22 13.48 21.63
CA TYR A 428 11.67 14.57 20.83
C TYR A 428 12.02 15.97 21.36
N LEU A 429 12.17 16.12 22.68
CA LEU A 429 12.47 17.40 23.31
C LEU A 429 13.97 17.73 23.29
N GLY A 430 14.84 16.71 23.15
CA GLY A 430 16.30 16.86 23.08
C GLY A 430 16.97 16.43 24.38
#